data_AF-A0A9Q3DPP9-F1
#
_entry.id   AF-A0A9Q3DPP9-F1
#
_cell.length_a   1.000
_cell.length_b   1.000
_cell.length_c   1.000
_cell.angle_alpha   90.00
_cell.angle_beta   90.00
_cell.angle_gamma   90.00
#
_symmetry.space_group_name_H-M   'P 1'
#
loop_
_entity.id
_entity.type
_entity.pdbx_description
1 polymer ?
#
loop_
_entity_poly.entity_id
_entity_poly.type
_entity_poly.pdbx_seq_one_letter_code
_entity_poly.pdbx_strand_id
1 'polypeptide(L)'
;MSEIEVNQWDELPQFLFHERKFKEPIATNGALLEGFMLAIWWRKCSTKNEQFDLYGSLGKIENAKDEWRNQGENLSLVGCILVNYEADISANQGAFGFASALTFTIKGFKISPHLDKDSLLYALGWWFQADKQTGQIQRDVSKRCTGGKLIFPNVHFWIDLSESHGLIQVVRASSTFVHYTYPAHEN
;
A
#
# COMPACT_ATOMS: atom_id res chain seq x y z
N MET A 1 15.49 -10.60 -16.14
CA MET A 1 15.53 -10.14 -14.73
C MET A 1 16.45 -11.07 -13.99
N SER A 2 17.44 -10.52 -13.29
CA SER A 2 18.32 -11.29 -12.41
C SER A 2 17.58 -11.76 -11.16
N GLU A 3 18.08 -12.80 -10.49
CA GLU A 3 17.54 -13.28 -9.22
C GLU A 3 17.55 -12.18 -8.14
N ILE A 4 18.56 -11.29 -8.19
CA ILE A 4 18.67 -10.12 -7.33
C ILE A 4 17.51 -9.14 -7.56
N GLU A 5 17.20 -8.82 -8.81
CA GLU A 5 16.06 -7.94 -9.15
C GLU A 5 14.72 -8.59 -8.76
N VAL A 6 14.60 -9.92 -8.86
CA VAL A 6 13.37 -10.65 -8.48
C VAL A 6 13.17 -10.65 -6.96
N ASN A 7 14.25 -10.76 -6.18
CA ASN A 7 14.18 -10.79 -4.71
C ASN A 7 13.88 -9.41 -4.12
N GLN A 8 14.31 -8.32 -4.78
CA GLN A 8 13.98 -6.94 -4.36
C GLN A 8 12.47 -6.66 -4.37
N TRP A 9 11.69 -7.34 -5.23
CA TRP A 9 10.24 -7.18 -5.26
C TRP A 9 9.53 -7.79 -4.04
N ASP A 10 10.14 -8.73 -3.32
CA ASP A 10 9.57 -9.32 -2.11
C ASP A 10 9.77 -8.43 -0.88
N GLU A 11 10.74 -7.52 -0.91
CA GLU A 11 11.13 -6.74 0.27
C GLU A 11 9.99 -5.83 0.76
N LEU A 12 9.29 -5.16 -0.16
CA LEU A 12 8.14 -4.31 0.20
C LEU A 12 6.98 -5.16 0.78
N PRO A 13 6.43 -6.18 0.09
CA PRO A 13 5.41 -7.07 0.64
C PRO A 13 5.76 -7.68 2.01
N GLN A 14 7.00 -8.14 2.19
CA GLN A 14 7.46 -8.71 3.46
C GLN A 14 7.56 -7.66 4.55
N PHE A 15 8.02 -6.45 4.23
CA PHE A 15 8.00 -5.32 5.15
C PHE A 15 6.57 -5.00 5.60
N LEU A 16 5.63 -4.82 4.65
CA LEU A 16 4.21 -4.55 4.96
C LEU A 16 3.59 -5.67 5.82
N PHE A 17 3.96 -6.92 5.53
CA PHE A 17 3.52 -8.09 6.29
C PHE A 17 4.08 -8.10 7.72
N HIS A 18 5.33 -7.69 7.91
CA HIS A 18 5.94 -7.56 9.23
C HIS A 18 5.27 -6.43 10.03
N GLU A 19 4.99 -5.29 9.39
CA GLU A 19 4.42 -4.09 10.02
C GLU A 19 3.06 -4.34 10.71
N ARG A 20 2.26 -5.31 10.24
CA ARG A 20 0.96 -5.64 10.84
C ARG A 20 1.05 -5.97 12.33
N LYS A 21 2.20 -6.40 12.84
CA LYS A 21 2.45 -6.68 14.27
C LYS A 21 2.33 -5.42 15.13
N PHE A 22 2.63 -4.25 14.57
CA PHE A 22 2.76 -2.99 15.30
C PHE A 22 1.62 -2.02 15.03
N LYS A 23 0.72 -2.31 14.08
CA LYS A 23 -0.37 -1.41 13.68
C LYS A 23 -1.73 -1.87 14.19
N GLU A 24 -2.61 -0.92 14.50
CA GLU A 24 -4.05 -1.20 14.61
C GLU A 24 -4.78 -0.86 13.32
N PRO A 25 -5.91 -1.56 13.04
CA PRO A 25 -6.84 -1.15 11.99
C PRO A 25 -7.27 0.30 12.15
N ILE A 26 -7.31 1.04 11.04
CA ILE A 26 -7.85 2.39 11.02
C ILE A 26 -9.37 2.30 11.20
N ALA A 27 -9.88 2.89 12.28
CA ALA A 27 -11.29 2.82 12.65
C ALA A 27 -12.20 3.72 11.79
N THR A 28 -11.65 4.72 11.10
CA THR A 28 -12.41 5.78 10.42
C THR A 28 -12.52 5.63 8.89
N ASN A 29 -12.39 4.41 8.35
CA ASN A 29 -12.42 4.18 6.91
C ASN A 29 -13.83 4.03 6.34
N GLY A 30 -14.60 5.13 6.28
CA GLY A 30 -15.87 5.18 5.54
C GLY A 30 -16.76 3.93 5.70
N ALA A 31 -17.45 3.53 4.63
CA ALA A 31 -18.24 2.29 4.60
C ALA A 31 -17.37 1.07 4.26
N LEU A 32 -16.46 0.71 5.18
CA LEU A 32 -15.71 -0.55 5.16
C LEU A 32 -16.69 -1.72 5.17
N LEU A 33 -16.58 -2.61 4.19
CA LEU A 33 -17.44 -3.79 4.09
C LEU A 33 -16.74 -5.03 4.67
N GLU A 34 -15.46 -5.25 4.34
CA GLU A 34 -14.67 -6.41 4.79
C GLU A 34 -13.18 -6.05 4.92
N GLY A 35 -12.42 -6.89 5.64
CA GLY A 35 -10.97 -6.76 5.82
C GLY A 35 -10.53 -5.59 6.71
N PHE A 36 -9.23 -5.26 6.66
CA PHE A 36 -8.63 -4.18 7.45
C PHE A 36 -7.71 -3.33 6.59
N MET A 37 -7.65 -2.04 6.92
CA MET A 37 -6.62 -1.13 6.41
C MET A 37 -5.80 -0.63 7.58
N LEU A 38 -4.49 -0.62 7.39
CA LEU A 38 -3.47 -0.28 8.38
C LEU A 38 -2.67 0.90 7.85
N ALA A 39 -2.38 1.88 8.72
CA ALA A 39 -1.50 2.99 8.40
C ALA A 39 -0.04 2.61 8.70
N ILE A 40 0.87 2.93 7.78
CA ILE A 40 2.31 2.72 8.01
C ILE A 40 3.01 4.01 8.40
N TRP A 41 2.80 5.06 7.61
CA TRP A 41 3.40 6.37 7.84
C TRP A 41 2.40 7.44 7.46
N TRP A 42 2.60 8.58 8.08
CA TRP A 42 1.97 9.82 7.69
C TRP A 42 3.07 10.80 7.26
N ARG A 43 3.08 11.21 5.99
CA ARG A 43 3.84 12.38 5.55
C ARG A 43 2.88 13.54 5.30
N LYS A 44 2.99 14.61 6.10
CA LYS A 44 2.56 15.94 5.62
C LYS A 44 3.75 16.47 4.84
N CYS A 45 3.66 16.48 3.53
CA CYS A 45 4.62 17.20 2.69
C CYS A 45 3.85 18.16 1.82
N SER A 46 3.53 19.28 2.45
CA SER A 46 3.08 20.49 1.75
C SER A 46 4.00 21.67 2.05
N THR A 47 4.98 21.53 2.97
CA THR A 47 5.90 22.61 3.34
C THR A 47 7.35 22.12 3.53
N LYS A 48 8.30 23.07 3.49
CA LYS A 48 9.74 22.82 3.60
C LYS A 48 10.10 22.44 5.05
N ASN A 49 10.97 21.44 5.24
CA ASN A 49 11.47 20.91 6.53
C ASN A 49 10.51 20.03 7.36
N GLU A 50 9.50 19.41 6.74
CA GLU A 50 8.64 18.42 7.43
C GLU A 50 9.32 17.04 7.53
N GLN A 51 9.06 16.33 8.64
CA GLN A 51 9.65 15.02 8.97
C GLN A 51 8.74 13.86 8.52
N PHE A 52 9.36 12.70 8.27
CA PHE A 52 8.71 11.43 7.95
C PHE A 52 8.97 10.44 9.09
N ASP A 53 7.94 9.73 9.54
CA ASP A 53 8.08 8.76 10.63
C ASP A 53 7.08 7.60 10.54
N LEU A 54 7.45 6.48 11.15
CA LEU A 54 6.59 5.31 11.34
C LEU A 54 5.45 5.64 12.31
N TYR A 55 4.21 5.36 11.89
CA TYR A 55 3.08 5.31 12.81
C TYR A 55 3.01 3.95 13.48
N GLY A 56 2.79 3.83 14.80
CA GLY A 56 2.55 2.52 15.40
C GLY A 56 1.70 2.60 16.67
N SER A 57 1.06 1.47 16.99
CA SER A 57 0.22 1.32 18.16
C SER A 57 1.07 1.15 19.41
N LEU A 58 0.90 2.06 20.38
CA LEU A 58 1.66 2.03 21.63
C LEU A 58 1.59 0.67 22.33
N GLY A 59 0.38 0.12 22.52
CA GLY A 59 0.20 -1.16 23.18
C GLY A 59 0.85 -2.33 22.44
N LYS A 60 0.92 -2.29 21.11
CA LYS A 60 1.61 -3.32 20.31
C LYS A 60 3.13 -3.16 20.36
N ILE A 61 3.61 -1.93 20.23
CA ILE A 61 5.04 -1.59 20.34
C ILE A 61 5.57 -1.97 21.72
N GLU A 62 4.81 -1.74 22.80
CA GLU A 62 5.27 -2.03 24.15
C GLU A 62 5.61 -3.50 24.37
N ASN A 63 4.94 -4.40 23.67
CA ASN A 63 5.17 -5.84 23.73
C ASN A 63 6.31 -6.32 22.81
N ALA A 64 6.86 -5.45 21.96
CA ALA A 64 7.87 -5.78 20.96
C ALA A 64 8.85 -4.61 20.70
N LYS A 65 9.27 -3.91 21.78
CA LYS A 65 10.03 -2.65 21.70
C LYS A 65 11.36 -2.80 20.94
N ASP A 66 12.08 -3.89 21.18
CA ASP A 66 13.38 -4.12 20.55
C ASP A 66 13.24 -4.45 19.07
N GLU A 67 12.23 -5.25 18.71
CA GLU A 67 11.90 -5.55 17.31
C GLU A 67 11.50 -4.28 16.55
N TRP A 68 10.64 -3.43 17.15
CA TRP A 68 10.23 -2.14 16.60
C TRP A 68 11.40 -1.17 16.38
N ARG A 69 12.30 -1.06 17.38
CA ARG A 69 13.48 -0.17 17.29
C ARG A 69 14.43 -0.57 16.18
N ASN A 70 14.57 -1.87 15.91
CA ASN A 70 15.49 -2.39 14.89
C ASN A 70 14.93 -2.30 13.46
N GLN A 71 13.71 -1.79 13.26
CA GLN A 71 13.13 -1.60 11.92
C GLN A 71 13.77 -0.47 11.11
N GLY A 72 14.50 0.44 11.77
CA GLY A 72 15.11 1.64 11.17
C GLY A 72 15.97 1.38 9.94
N GLU A 73 16.56 0.19 9.81
CA GLU A 73 17.38 -0.19 8.64
C GLU A 73 16.53 -0.54 7.41
N ASN A 74 15.37 -1.17 7.59
CA ASN A 74 14.41 -1.46 6.50
C ASN A 74 13.74 -0.19 5.96
N LEU A 75 13.75 0.90 6.73
CA LEU A 75 13.23 2.21 6.32
C LEU A 75 14.05 2.83 5.19
N SER A 76 15.35 2.55 5.14
CA SER A 76 16.21 3.07 4.09
C SER A 76 15.81 2.54 2.72
N LEU A 77 15.41 1.27 2.64
CA LEU A 77 15.02 0.60 1.41
C LEU A 77 13.63 1.02 0.91
N VAL A 78 12.62 1.04 1.79
CA VAL A 78 11.29 1.58 1.45
C VAL A 78 11.37 3.08 1.17
N GLY A 79 12.22 3.78 1.92
CA GLY A 79 12.62 5.17 1.67
C GLY A 79 13.21 5.33 0.28
N CYS A 80 14.13 4.47 -0.17
CA CYS A 80 14.67 4.50 -1.53
C CYS A 80 13.61 4.21 -2.61
N ILE A 81 12.68 3.27 -2.40
CA ILE A 81 11.57 3.00 -3.34
C ILE A 81 10.70 4.26 -3.51
N LEU A 82 10.43 4.99 -2.43
CA LEU A 82 9.61 6.20 -2.45
C LEU A 82 10.40 7.45 -2.93
N VAL A 83 11.65 7.60 -2.50
CA VAL A 83 12.53 8.76 -2.80
C VAL A 83 13.05 8.71 -4.24
N ASN A 84 13.31 7.53 -4.82
CA ASN A 84 13.71 7.44 -6.24
C ASN A 84 12.55 7.81 -7.18
N TYR A 85 11.30 7.66 -6.75
CA TYR A 85 10.13 8.14 -7.49
C TYR A 85 9.98 9.68 -7.39
N GLU A 86 10.46 10.29 -6.29
CA GLU A 86 10.48 11.74 -6.08
C GLU A 86 11.58 12.45 -6.90
N ALA A 87 12.73 11.80 -7.13
CA ALA A 87 13.83 12.38 -7.91
C ALA A 87 13.46 12.59 -9.38
N ASP A 88 12.74 11.64 -10.00
CA ASP A 88 12.30 11.76 -11.40
C ASP A 88 11.14 12.76 -11.59
N ILE A 89 10.30 12.97 -10.57
CA ILE A 89 9.16 13.90 -10.64
C ILE A 89 9.56 15.33 -10.27
N SER A 90 10.46 15.51 -9.29
CA SER A 90 10.94 16.83 -8.87
C SER A 90 11.83 17.52 -9.91
N ALA A 91 12.46 16.75 -10.82
CA ALA A 91 13.17 17.29 -11.96
C ALA A 91 12.25 17.95 -13.01
N ASN A 92 10.93 17.71 -12.97
CA ASN A 92 9.96 18.16 -13.97
C ASN A 92 8.68 18.77 -13.37
N GLN A 93 8.86 19.93 -12.74
CA GLN A 93 7.84 20.97 -12.40
C GLN A 93 7.45 21.08 -10.92
N GLY A 94 7.62 22.30 -10.39
CA GLY A 94 7.18 22.71 -9.08
C GLY A 94 5.65 22.83 -9.02
N ALA A 95 5.00 21.87 -8.36
CA ALA A 95 3.65 21.97 -7.78
C ALA A 95 3.18 20.65 -7.15
N PHE A 96 3.90 19.54 -7.28
CA PHE A 96 3.49 18.28 -6.67
C PHE A 96 3.94 18.20 -5.20
N GLY A 97 3.23 18.91 -4.32
CA GLY A 97 3.24 18.60 -2.89
C GLY A 97 2.44 17.32 -2.68
N PHE A 98 3.11 16.21 -2.39
CA PHE A 98 2.44 14.94 -2.09
C PHE A 98 2.37 14.77 -0.56
N ALA A 99 1.18 14.91 0.00
CA ALA A 99 0.92 14.38 1.34
C ALA A 99 0.69 12.87 1.19
N SER A 100 1.75 12.05 1.23
CA SER A 100 1.59 10.60 1.17
C SER A 100 1.32 10.04 2.57
N ALA A 101 0.08 9.65 2.83
CA ALA A 101 -0.19 8.63 3.84
C ALA A 101 -0.08 7.27 3.15
N LEU A 102 0.85 6.41 3.58
CA LEU A 102 0.86 5.03 3.10
C LEU A 102 -0.05 4.22 3.99
N THR A 103 -1.08 3.67 3.38
CA THR A 103 -1.90 2.64 3.99
C THR A 103 -1.78 1.36 3.18
N PHE A 104 -1.98 0.24 3.83
CA PHE A 104 -2.06 -1.06 3.16
C PHE A 104 -3.24 -1.83 3.70
N THR A 105 -3.73 -2.77 2.90
CA THR A 105 -4.96 -3.48 3.20
C THR A 105 -4.70 -4.98 3.28
N ILE A 106 -5.39 -5.66 4.19
CA ILE A 106 -5.22 -7.10 4.45
C ILE A 106 -6.57 -7.78 4.64
N LYS A 107 -6.56 -9.12 4.51
CA LYS A 107 -7.74 -10.00 4.72
C LYS A 107 -8.92 -9.64 3.82
N GLY A 108 -8.67 -9.52 2.51
CA GLY A 108 -9.74 -9.33 1.51
C GLY A 108 -10.46 -7.99 1.62
N PHE A 109 -9.71 -6.92 1.91
CA PHE A 109 -10.27 -5.58 2.11
C PHE A 109 -11.24 -5.16 1.01
N LYS A 110 -12.42 -4.71 1.43
CA LYS A 110 -13.52 -4.33 0.57
C LYS A 110 -14.16 -3.06 1.08
N ILE A 111 -14.36 -2.12 0.17
CA ILE A 111 -14.98 -0.83 0.45
C ILE A 111 -16.08 -0.57 -0.57
N SER A 112 -17.11 0.16 -0.15
CA SER A 112 -18.15 0.61 -1.07
C SER A 112 -17.58 1.57 -2.14
N PRO A 113 -18.21 1.67 -3.33
CA PRO A 113 -17.84 2.66 -4.34
C PRO A 113 -17.76 4.08 -3.76
N HIS A 114 -16.63 4.77 -3.96
CA HIS A 114 -16.42 6.11 -3.40
C HIS A 114 -15.44 6.95 -4.24
N LEU A 115 -15.38 8.24 -3.92
CA LEU A 115 -14.30 9.14 -4.27
C LEU A 115 -13.43 9.34 -3.03
N ASP A 116 -12.12 9.45 -3.22
CA ASP A 116 -11.25 9.88 -2.14
C ASP A 116 -11.56 11.37 -1.88
N LYS A 117 -11.81 11.70 -0.61
CA LYS A 117 -12.18 13.06 -0.17
C LYS A 117 -10.96 13.90 0.22
N ASP A 118 -9.76 13.36 0.02
CA ASP A 118 -8.52 14.05 0.31
C ASP A 118 -8.20 15.10 -0.76
N SER A 119 -7.27 16.00 -0.43
CA SER A 119 -6.93 17.16 -1.26
C SER A 119 -6.07 16.82 -2.48
N LEU A 120 -5.71 15.55 -2.68
CA LEU A 120 -4.83 15.13 -3.77
C LEU A 120 -5.63 14.70 -5.00
N LEU A 121 -5.20 15.18 -6.17
CA LEU A 121 -5.83 14.82 -7.44
C LEU A 121 -5.57 13.34 -7.80
N TYR A 122 -4.39 12.84 -7.44
CA TYR A 122 -3.95 11.48 -7.77
C TYR A 122 -3.57 10.69 -6.53
N ALA A 123 -3.93 9.41 -6.53
CA ALA A 123 -3.41 8.42 -5.60
C ALA A 123 -2.53 7.42 -6.35
N LEU A 124 -1.47 6.97 -5.67
CA LEU A 124 -0.63 5.87 -6.08
C LEU A 124 -1.00 4.64 -5.24
N GLY A 125 -1.25 3.51 -5.91
CA GLY A 125 -1.51 2.24 -5.24
C GLY A 125 -0.65 1.12 -5.79
N TRP A 126 -0.34 0.17 -4.92
CA TRP A 126 0.28 -1.09 -5.29
C TRP A 126 -0.59 -2.27 -4.88
N TRP A 127 -0.69 -3.27 -5.75
CA TRP A 127 -1.39 -4.52 -5.49
C TRP A 127 -0.46 -5.69 -5.78
N PHE A 128 -0.47 -6.67 -4.89
CA PHE A 128 0.27 -7.91 -5.02
C PHE A 128 -0.46 -9.00 -4.24
N GLN A 129 -0.29 -10.24 -4.68
CA GLN A 129 -0.76 -11.39 -3.92
C GLN A 129 0.41 -11.91 -3.09
N ALA A 130 0.24 -11.98 -1.77
CA ALA A 130 1.29 -12.42 -0.87
C ALA A 130 0.90 -13.70 -0.13
N ASP A 131 1.88 -14.55 0.15
CA ASP A 131 1.73 -15.67 1.06
C ASP A 131 1.35 -15.16 2.45
N LYS A 132 0.28 -15.73 3.02
CA LYS A 132 -0.29 -15.27 4.29
C LYS A 132 0.56 -15.57 5.53
N GLN A 133 1.58 -16.42 5.39
CA GLN A 133 2.51 -16.79 6.45
C GLN A 133 3.83 -16.03 6.35
N THR A 134 4.32 -15.76 5.14
CA THR A 134 5.65 -15.18 4.92
C THR A 134 5.65 -13.74 4.40
N GLY A 135 4.55 -13.30 3.78
CA GLY A 135 4.47 -12.01 3.10
C GLY A 135 5.16 -11.96 1.73
N GLN A 136 5.77 -13.04 1.26
CA GLN A 136 6.40 -13.10 -0.06
C GLN A 136 5.36 -13.07 -1.17
N ILE A 137 5.70 -12.50 -2.32
CA ILE A 137 4.85 -12.51 -3.51
C ILE A 137 4.57 -13.95 -3.93
N GLN A 138 3.28 -14.24 -4.14
CA GLN A 138 2.81 -15.56 -4.51
C GLN A 138 3.14 -15.90 -5.96
N ARG A 139 4.16 -16.73 -6.14
CA ARG A 139 4.61 -17.20 -7.45
C ARG A 139 3.88 -18.47 -7.89
N ASP A 140 3.43 -19.30 -6.94
CA ASP A 140 2.66 -20.51 -7.21
C ASP A 140 1.21 -20.16 -7.59
N VAL A 141 0.89 -20.31 -8.87
CA VAL A 141 -0.42 -19.98 -9.45
C VAL A 141 -1.56 -20.74 -8.76
N SER A 142 -1.31 -21.96 -8.28
CA SER A 142 -2.35 -22.78 -7.62
C SER A 142 -2.81 -22.19 -6.29
N LYS A 143 -1.95 -21.40 -5.66
CA LYS A 143 -2.18 -20.78 -4.34
C LYS A 143 -2.54 -19.30 -4.43
N ARG A 144 -2.76 -18.78 -5.64
CA ARG A 144 -3.18 -17.39 -5.85
C ARG A 144 -4.66 -17.22 -5.54
N CYS A 145 -5.01 -16.06 -5.03
CA CYS A 145 -6.38 -15.66 -4.84
C CYS A 145 -7.07 -15.41 -6.20
N THR A 146 -8.35 -15.72 -6.27
CA THR A 146 -9.22 -15.35 -7.40
C THR A 146 -10.01 -14.07 -7.10
N GLY A 147 -10.52 -13.39 -8.12
CA GLY A 147 -11.26 -12.13 -7.95
C GLY A 147 -10.34 -10.91 -7.76
N GLY A 148 -10.67 -9.99 -6.85
CA GLY A 148 -9.81 -8.83 -6.58
C GLY A 148 -9.78 -7.83 -7.74
N LYS A 149 -10.93 -7.32 -8.18
CA LYS A 149 -10.98 -6.35 -9.29
C LYS A 149 -10.92 -4.93 -8.77
N LEU A 150 -10.03 -4.10 -9.31
CA LEU A 150 -10.11 -2.65 -9.13
C LEU A 150 -11.08 -2.09 -10.18
N ILE A 151 -12.22 -1.55 -9.75
CA ILE A 151 -13.33 -1.18 -10.64
C ILE A 151 -13.54 0.33 -10.61
N PHE A 152 -13.75 0.91 -11.79
CA PHE A 152 -14.13 2.29 -12.02
C PHE A 152 -15.51 2.32 -12.70
N PRO A 153 -16.60 2.24 -11.92
CA PRO A 153 -17.93 1.93 -12.46
C PRO A 153 -18.44 2.99 -13.44
N ASN A 154 -18.15 4.27 -13.20
CA ASN A 154 -18.67 5.38 -13.99
C ASN A 154 -18.06 5.47 -15.40
N VAL A 155 -16.96 4.77 -15.64
CA VAL A 155 -16.28 4.72 -16.93
C VAL A 155 -16.20 3.30 -17.51
N HIS A 156 -16.96 2.35 -16.93
CA HIS A 156 -17.02 0.96 -17.36
C HIS A 156 -15.65 0.29 -17.55
N PHE A 157 -14.70 0.63 -16.66
CA PHE A 157 -13.33 0.13 -16.70
C PHE A 157 -13.01 -0.66 -15.44
N TRP A 158 -12.25 -1.74 -15.57
CA TRP A 158 -11.72 -2.47 -14.43
C TRP A 158 -10.36 -3.09 -14.74
N ILE A 159 -9.60 -3.34 -13.68
CA ILE A 159 -8.34 -4.08 -13.72
C ILE A 159 -8.56 -5.37 -12.93
N ASP A 160 -8.32 -6.51 -13.57
CA ASP A 160 -8.36 -7.81 -12.90
C ASP A 160 -7.01 -8.08 -12.23
N LEU A 161 -6.98 -8.04 -10.89
CA LEU A 161 -5.73 -8.23 -10.15
C LEU A 161 -5.44 -9.71 -9.88
N SER A 162 -6.38 -10.63 -10.14
CA SER A 162 -6.11 -12.07 -9.99
C SER A 162 -5.12 -12.59 -11.02
N GLU A 163 -5.06 -11.94 -12.19
CA GLU A 163 -4.12 -12.22 -13.27
C GLU A 163 -2.73 -11.58 -13.03
N SER A 164 -2.51 -10.95 -11.87
CA SER A 164 -1.22 -10.34 -11.53
C SER A 164 -0.14 -11.40 -11.31
N HIS A 165 1.01 -11.17 -11.95
CA HIS A 165 2.21 -12.02 -11.84
C HIS A 165 3.33 -11.29 -11.08
N GLY A 166 2.98 -10.59 -9.99
CA GLY A 166 3.93 -9.76 -9.23
C GLY A 166 3.27 -8.55 -8.59
N LEU A 167 4.00 -7.42 -8.62
CA LEU A 167 3.52 -6.12 -8.16
C LEU A 167 2.84 -5.37 -9.31
N ILE A 168 1.58 -4.96 -9.11
CA ILE A 168 0.89 -4.01 -9.98
C ILE A 168 0.95 -2.63 -9.34
N GLN A 169 1.41 -1.63 -10.09
CA GLN A 169 1.39 -0.24 -9.70
C GLN A 169 0.33 0.52 -10.52
N VAL A 170 -0.52 1.30 -9.84
CA VAL A 170 -1.54 2.12 -10.50
C VAL A 170 -1.51 3.54 -9.95
N VAL A 171 -1.38 4.52 -10.84
CA VAL A 171 -1.66 5.92 -10.56
C VAL A 171 -3.09 6.21 -11.02
N ARG A 172 -3.93 6.76 -10.15
CA ARG A 172 -5.36 6.97 -10.43
C ARG A 172 -5.82 8.34 -9.93
N ALA A 173 -6.71 8.99 -10.68
CA ALA A 173 -7.33 10.26 -10.27
C ALA A 173 -8.48 10.00 -9.27
N SER A 174 -8.14 9.69 -8.02
CA SER A 174 -9.06 9.19 -7.01
C SER A 174 -10.19 10.13 -6.61
N SER A 175 -9.97 11.44 -6.72
CA SER A 175 -10.97 12.48 -6.44
C SER A 175 -11.89 12.75 -7.63
N THR A 176 -11.56 12.21 -8.81
CA THR A 176 -12.34 12.37 -10.05
C THR A 176 -13.17 11.13 -10.38
N PHE A 177 -12.60 9.94 -10.25
CA PHE A 177 -13.26 8.70 -10.65
C PHE A 177 -13.68 7.88 -9.43
N VAL A 178 -14.99 7.59 -9.36
CA VAL A 178 -15.52 6.63 -8.39
C VAL A 178 -14.79 5.31 -8.59
N HIS A 179 -14.38 4.69 -7.50
CA HIS A 179 -13.61 3.46 -7.52
C HIS A 179 -13.93 2.58 -6.31
N TYR A 180 -13.63 1.29 -6.45
CA TYR A 180 -13.64 0.32 -5.36
C TYR A 180 -12.92 -0.96 -5.77
N THR A 181 -12.58 -1.79 -4.78
CA THR A 181 -12.01 -3.12 -5.00
C THR A 181 -13.08 -4.17 -4.70
N TYR A 182 -13.38 -5.04 -5.68
CA TYR A 182 -14.18 -6.25 -5.47
C TYR A 182 -13.35 -7.26 -4.66
N PRO A 183 -13.95 -8.02 -3.73
CA PRO A 183 -13.19 -8.93 -2.87
C PRO A 183 -12.36 -9.94 -3.67
N ALA A 184 -11.21 -10.29 -3.11
CA ALA A 184 -10.42 -11.44 -3.52
C ALA A 184 -10.77 -12.63 -2.63
N HIS A 185 -10.74 -13.83 -3.19
CA HIS A 185 -11.03 -15.09 -2.51
C HIS A 185 -9.77 -15.96 -2.49
N GLU A 186 -9.37 -16.42 -1.31
CA GLU A 186 -8.31 -17.41 -1.18
C GLU A 186 -8.76 -18.73 -1.83
N ASN A 187 -7.83 -19.41 -2.51
CA ASN A 187 -8.01 -20.78 -2.98
C ASN A 187 -7.84 -21.79 -1.83
#